data_AF-A0A2W4IB59-F1
#
_entry.id   AF-A0A2W4IB59-F1
#
_cell.length_a   1.000
_cell.length_b   1.000
_cell.length_c   1.000
_cell.angle_alpha   90.00
_cell.angle_beta   90.00
_cell.angle_gamma   90.00
#
_symmetry.space_group_name_H-M   'P 1'
#
loop_
_entity.id
_entity.type
_entity.pdbx_description
1 polymer ?
#
loop_
_entity_poly.entity_id
_entity_poly.type
_entity_poly.pdbx_seq_one_letter_code
_entity_poly.pdbx_strand_id
1 'polypeptide(L)'
;MKKQKQSVLFLSCLWVGLTFAIGQPSLAALQEDGEKKPSKLSRIFKGVASFYGKKFHGKKTASGKPFDMNAFTCAHPNLPFGTPVLVQNESNGAQCQVVVTDRGPYVGNRCIDLSKAAARKLGITGVAKVVCKTGRFIKDGLDRDAAPRKTASSH
;
A
#
# COMPACT_ATOMS: atom_id res chain seq x y z
N MET A 1 81.83 24.94 -5.66
CA MET A 1 82.38 26.16 -6.26
C MET A 1 81.61 26.50 -7.52
N LYS A 2 81.17 27.77 -7.67
CA LYS A 2 80.76 28.47 -8.91
C LYS A 2 79.49 27.91 -9.60
N LYS A 3 78.32 28.53 -9.40
CA LYS A 3 77.76 29.65 -10.21
C LYS A 3 77.97 29.44 -11.71
N GLN A 4 76.90 29.30 -12.49
CA GLN A 4 76.59 30.15 -13.66
C GLN A 4 75.25 29.70 -14.27
N LYS A 5 74.19 30.52 -14.16
CA LYS A 5 73.61 31.38 -15.22
C LYS A 5 72.92 30.59 -16.34
N GLN A 6 71.59 30.66 -16.37
CA GLN A 6 70.80 31.53 -17.26
C GLN A 6 70.64 30.92 -18.66
N SER A 7 69.41 30.60 -19.04
CA SER A 7 68.72 31.31 -20.12
C SER A 7 67.30 30.79 -20.22
N VAL A 8 66.39 31.72 -20.02
CA VAL A 8 64.97 31.60 -20.33
C VAL A 8 64.88 31.65 -21.85
N LEU A 9 64.30 30.64 -22.48
CA LEU A 9 63.68 30.82 -23.79
C LEU A 9 62.26 30.25 -23.71
N PHE A 10 61.32 31.18 -23.56
CA PHE A 10 59.93 30.98 -23.87
C PHE A 10 59.80 30.63 -25.36
N LEU A 11 59.25 29.47 -25.68
CA LEU A 11 58.32 29.40 -26.79
C LEU A 11 57.33 28.26 -26.55
N SER A 12 56.15 28.68 -26.14
CA SER A 12 54.90 27.95 -26.17
C SER A 12 54.72 27.22 -27.50
N CYS A 13 54.58 25.90 -27.46
CA CYS A 13 53.69 25.21 -28.38
C CYS A 13 53.25 23.89 -27.75
N LEU A 14 51.95 23.68 -27.78
CA LEU A 14 51.13 22.74 -27.04
C LEU A 14 51.75 21.37 -26.73
N TRP A 15 51.63 20.99 -25.46
CA TRP A 15 51.80 19.63 -24.97
C TRP A 15 50.70 18.73 -25.58
N VAL A 16 51.14 17.75 -26.37
CA VAL A 16 50.89 16.31 -26.22
C VAL A 16 49.48 15.82 -25.81
N GLY A 17 48.98 14.89 -26.62
CA GLY A 17 48.15 13.75 -26.19
C GLY A 17 46.77 13.77 -26.85
N LEU A 18 46.42 12.93 -27.83
CA LEU A 18 46.50 11.46 -27.85
C LEU A 18 46.22 10.85 -26.48
N THR A 19 44.95 10.63 -26.15
CA THR A 19 44.45 9.39 -25.54
C THR A 19 42.96 9.28 -25.89
N PHE A 20 42.62 8.33 -26.76
CA PHE A 20 42.03 7.06 -26.36
C PHE A 20 40.57 7.24 -25.89
N ALA A 21 39.66 6.92 -26.80
CA ALA A 21 38.26 6.68 -26.50
C ALA A 21 38.15 5.54 -25.49
N ILE A 22 38.16 5.87 -24.20
CA ILE A 22 37.67 4.99 -23.16
C ILE A 22 36.18 5.25 -23.13
N GLY A 23 35.42 4.31 -23.71
CA GLY A 23 33.98 4.27 -23.55
C GLY A 23 33.65 4.41 -22.07
N GLN A 24 32.93 5.47 -21.72
CA GLN A 24 32.41 5.61 -20.38
C GLN A 24 31.48 4.42 -20.13
N PRO A 25 31.74 3.55 -19.13
CA PRO A 25 30.65 2.78 -18.58
C PRO A 25 29.69 3.84 -18.02
N SER A 26 28.46 3.89 -18.54
CA SER A 26 27.37 4.69 -17.97
C SER A 26 27.07 4.14 -16.58
N LEU A 27 27.82 4.65 -15.62
CA LEU A 27 27.90 4.23 -14.23
C LEU A 27 26.72 4.84 -13.50
N ALA A 28 25.82 3.97 -13.03
CA ALA A 28 24.69 4.27 -12.16
C ALA A 28 23.62 5.21 -12.78
N ALA A 29 22.48 4.72 -13.26
CA ALA A 29 21.51 3.98 -12.44
C ALA A 29 21.39 4.56 -11.02
N LEU A 30 21.31 5.89 -10.89
CA LEU A 30 20.53 6.49 -9.81
C LEU A 30 19.10 6.58 -10.32
N GLN A 31 18.45 5.41 -10.27
CA GLN A 31 17.01 5.34 -10.16
C GLN A 31 16.68 6.20 -8.94
N GLU A 32 16.07 7.37 -9.13
CA GLU A 32 15.41 8.01 -7.99
C GLU A 32 14.23 7.11 -7.65
N ASP A 33 14.44 6.17 -6.72
CA ASP A 33 13.39 5.56 -5.95
C ASP A 33 12.66 6.69 -5.24
N GLY A 34 11.70 7.27 -5.95
CA GLY A 34 10.91 8.39 -5.50
C GLY A 34 10.45 8.13 -4.08
N GLU A 35 11.00 8.92 -3.15
CA GLU A 35 10.59 8.94 -1.77
C GLU A 35 9.07 9.06 -1.75
N LYS A 36 8.41 7.95 -1.40
CA LYS A 36 6.97 7.93 -1.23
C LYS A 36 6.65 8.86 -0.07
N LYS A 37 6.26 10.09 -0.41
CA LYS A 37 5.69 11.10 0.49
C LYS A 37 4.88 10.38 1.57
N PRO A 38 5.17 10.57 2.88
CA PRO A 38 4.61 9.74 3.94
C PRO A 38 3.09 9.75 3.81
N SER A 39 2.55 8.63 3.34
CA SER A 39 1.12 8.51 3.11
C SER A 39 0.46 8.61 4.47
N LYS A 40 -0.35 9.66 4.66
CA LYS A 40 -1.36 9.85 5.72
C LYS A 40 -1.32 8.76 6.81
N LEU A 41 -0.72 9.07 7.97
CA LEU A 41 -0.52 8.21 9.15
C LEU A 41 -1.28 6.87 9.13
N SER A 42 -0.54 5.76 9.02
CA SER A 42 -1.09 4.43 9.23
C SER A 42 -1.50 4.29 10.70
N ARG A 43 -2.75 3.86 10.94
CA ARG A 43 -3.26 3.56 12.29
C ARG A 43 -3.34 2.06 12.46
N ILE A 44 -2.94 1.60 13.64
CA ILE A 44 -3.12 0.21 14.06
C ILE A 44 -4.13 0.19 15.19
N PHE A 45 -5.12 -0.68 15.09
CA PHE A 45 -6.12 -0.88 16.14
C PHE A 45 -6.47 -2.36 16.26
N LYS A 46 -6.92 -2.75 17.44
CA LYS A 46 -7.31 -4.13 17.76
C LYS A 46 -8.73 -4.16 18.30
N GLY A 47 -9.40 -5.29 18.15
CA GLY A 47 -10.71 -5.50 18.73
C GLY A 47 -11.40 -6.73 18.17
N VAL A 48 -12.72 -6.79 18.35
CA VAL A 48 -13.53 -7.89 17.84
C VAL A 48 -14.07 -7.53 16.46
N ALA A 49 -13.84 -8.38 15.47
CA ALA A 49 -14.52 -8.34 14.19
C ALA A 49 -15.79 -9.18 14.23
N SER A 50 -16.81 -8.73 13.51
CA SER A 50 -17.95 -9.56 13.11
C SER A 50 -18.20 -9.43 11.61
N PHE A 51 -19.29 -9.99 11.08
CA PHE A 51 -19.63 -9.84 9.67
C PHE A 51 -21.13 -9.72 9.43
N TYR A 52 -21.50 -9.04 8.34
CA TYR A 52 -22.89 -8.83 7.98
C TYR A 52 -23.52 -10.08 7.35
N GLY A 53 -24.76 -10.37 7.75
CA GLY A 53 -25.57 -11.45 7.18
C GLY A 53 -26.09 -11.17 5.77
N LYS A 54 -26.55 -12.22 5.08
CA LYS A 54 -27.14 -12.17 3.71
C LYS A 54 -28.23 -11.10 3.54
N LYS A 55 -29.01 -10.82 4.59
CA LYS A 55 -30.13 -9.86 4.60
C LYS A 55 -29.78 -8.40 4.24
N PHE A 56 -28.49 -8.05 4.24
CA PHE A 56 -28.04 -6.71 3.89
C PHE A 56 -27.63 -6.58 2.43
N HIS A 57 -27.51 -7.68 1.68
CA HIS A 57 -27.09 -7.64 0.28
C HIS A 57 -28.02 -6.77 -0.56
N GLY A 58 -27.45 -5.90 -1.39
CA GLY A 58 -28.17 -4.97 -2.26
C GLY A 58 -28.74 -3.73 -1.54
N LYS A 59 -28.70 -3.66 -0.20
CA LYS A 59 -29.12 -2.45 0.52
C LYS A 59 -28.08 -1.34 0.39
N LYS A 60 -28.51 -0.08 0.41
CA LYS A 60 -27.61 1.07 0.39
C LYS A 60 -26.77 1.11 1.67
N THR A 61 -25.46 1.20 1.51
CA THR A 61 -24.50 1.49 2.60
C THR A 61 -24.45 3.00 2.86
N ALA A 62 -23.81 3.41 3.96
CA ALA A 62 -23.55 4.82 4.27
C ALA A 62 -22.62 5.52 3.25
N SER A 63 -21.88 4.79 2.41
CA SER A 63 -21.17 5.38 1.27
C SER A 63 -22.08 5.72 0.08
N GLY A 64 -23.36 5.33 0.14
CA GLY A 64 -24.33 5.49 -0.94
C GLY A 64 -24.32 4.35 -1.97
N LYS A 65 -23.32 3.46 -1.94
CA LYS A 65 -23.24 2.29 -2.83
C LYS A 65 -24.02 1.09 -2.26
N PRO A 66 -24.64 0.24 -3.10
CA PRO A 66 -25.23 -1.01 -2.66
C PRO A 66 -24.19 -1.94 -2.01
N PHE A 67 -24.57 -2.61 -0.93
CA PHE A 67 -23.72 -3.59 -0.26
C PHE A 67 -23.59 -4.87 -1.08
N ASP A 68 -22.39 -5.17 -1.55
CA ASP A 68 -22.04 -6.47 -2.10
C ASP A 68 -21.37 -7.33 -1.04
N MET A 69 -22.00 -8.47 -0.71
CA MET A 69 -21.47 -9.38 0.28
C MET A 69 -20.27 -10.21 -0.21
N ASN A 70 -20.06 -10.24 -1.53
CA ASN A 70 -18.97 -10.95 -2.20
C ASN A 70 -17.76 -10.05 -2.49
N ALA A 71 -17.89 -8.74 -2.27
CA ALA A 71 -16.80 -7.79 -2.30
C ALA A 71 -16.09 -7.76 -0.94
N PHE A 72 -14.82 -7.38 -0.93
CA PHE A 72 -14.04 -7.26 0.31
C PHE A 72 -14.19 -5.87 0.90
N THR A 73 -15.34 -5.67 1.53
CA THR A 73 -15.70 -4.40 2.17
C THR A 73 -15.88 -4.58 3.67
N CYS A 74 -15.86 -3.46 4.39
CA CYS A 74 -16.15 -3.40 5.81
C CYS A 74 -16.92 -2.12 6.19
N ALA A 75 -17.46 -2.14 7.40
CA ALA A 75 -17.96 -0.97 8.10
C ALA A 75 -17.02 -0.59 9.25
N HIS A 76 -16.83 0.72 9.43
CA HIS A 76 -16.10 1.25 10.57
C HIS A 76 -16.75 2.56 11.06
N PRO A 77 -16.76 2.87 12.38
CA PRO A 77 -17.40 4.09 12.89
C PRO A 77 -16.81 5.37 12.29
N ASN A 78 -15.49 5.54 12.41
CA ASN A 78 -14.85 6.85 12.17
C ASN A 78 -13.83 6.89 11.02
N LEU A 79 -13.53 5.77 10.36
CA LEU A 79 -12.56 5.79 9.24
C LEU A 79 -13.20 6.44 8.01
N PRO A 80 -12.46 7.23 7.22
CA PRO A 80 -12.98 7.76 5.96
C PRO A 80 -13.42 6.63 5.02
N PHE A 81 -14.49 6.84 4.26
CA PHE A 81 -14.88 5.89 3.22
C PHE A 81 -13.78 5.76 2.16
N GLY A 82 -13.63 4.57 1.59
CA GLY A 82 -12.54 4.26 0.66
C GLY A 82 -11.21 3.98 1.34
N THR A 83 -11.11 4.06 2.67
CA THR A 83 -9.87 3.72 3.39
C THR A 83 -9.60 2.22 3.24
N PRO A 84 -8.43 1.81 2.71
CA PRO A 84 -7.99 0.43 2.75
C PRO A 84 -7.56 0.05 4.17
N VAL A 85 -7.99 -1.13 4.61
CA VAL A 85 -7.66 -1.71 5.92
C VAL A 85 -7.17 -3.14 5.70
N LEU A 86 -5.97 -3.45 6.19
CA LEU A 86 -5.50 -4.82 6.31
C LEU A 86 -6.00 -5.38 7.62
N VAL A 87 -6.76 -6.47 7.56
CA VAL A 87 -7.31 -7.16 8.72
C VAL A 87 -6.58 -8.49 8.87
N GLN A 88 -6.09 -8.77 10.07
CA GLN A 88 -5.50 -10.03 10.45
C GLN A 88 -6.33 -10.69 11.55
N ASN A 89 -6.70 -11.95 11.36
CA ASN A 89 -7.28 -12.76 12.42
C ASN A 89 -6.17 -13.26 13.35
N GLU A 90 -6.27 -12.95 14.65
CA GLU A 90 -5.26 -13.34 15.64
C GLU A 90 -5.23 -14.85 15.90
N SER A 91 -6.31 -15.59 15.61
CA SER A 91 -6.38 -17.02 15.93
C SER A 91 -5.65 -17.92 14.94
N ASN A 92 -5.59 -17.54 13.66
CA ASN A 92 -5.03 -18.36 12.58
C ASN A 92 -4.00 -17.61 11.73
N GLY A 93 -3.75 -16.33 12.00
CA GLY A 93 -2.82 -15.50 11.24
C GLY A 93 -3.29 -15.12 9.84
N ALA A 94 -4.50 -15.53 9.41
CA ALA A 94 -5.03 -15.20 8.10
C ALA A 94 -5.22 -13.69 7.96
N GLN A 95 -4.93 -13.17 6.77
CA GLN A 95 -5.02 -11.74 6.47
C GLN A 95 -5.84 -11.49 5.21
N CYS A 96 -6.49 -10.33 5.18
CA CYS A 96 -7.23 -9.87 4.03
C CYS A 96 -7.34 -8.34 4.02
N GLN A 97 -7.25 -7.74 2.85
CA GLN A 97 -7.47 -6.31 2.66
C GLN A 97 -8.95 -6.03 2.38
N VAL A 98 -9.50 -5.03 3.05
CA VAL A 98 -10.88 -4.58 2.88
C VAL A 98 -10.95 -3.07 2.69
N VAL A 99 -12.05 -2.59 2.10
CA VAL A 99 -12.32 -1.16 1.95
C VAL A 99 -13.49 -0.74 2.84
N VAL A 100 -13.33 0.39 3.54
CA VAL A 100 -14.41 0.99 4.34
C VAL A 100 -15.48 1.55 3.40
N THR A 101 -16.69 0.98 3.44
CA THR A 101 -17.83 1.38 2.62
C THR A 101 -19.08 1.72 3.41
N ASP A 102 -19.07 1.42 4.71
CA ASP A 102 -20.24 1.60 5.56
C ASP A 102 -19.85 2.05 6.97
N ARG A 103 -20.87 2.35 7.79
CA ARG A 103 -20.71 2.83 9.17
C ARG A 103 -21.18 1.81 10.21
N GLY A 104 -20.67 1.97 11.42
CA GLY A 104 -20.76 0.98 12.49
C GLY A 104 -19.52 0.08 12.53
N PRO A 105 -19.49 -0.96 13.36
CA PRO A 105 -20.52 -1.35 14.33
C PRO A 105 -20.72 -0.31 15.43
N TYR A 106 -21.98 -0.08 15.81
CA TYR A 106 -22.35 0.81 16.94
C TYR A 106 -22.66 0.02 18.22
N VAL A 107 -22.45 -1.29 18.21
CA VAL A 107 -22.82 -2.17 19.33
C VAL A 107 -21.57 -2.83 19.90
N GLY A 108 -21.27 -2.50 21.16
CA GLY A 108 -20.32 -3.19 22.03
C GLY A 108 -18.85 -3.11 21.61
N ASN A 109 -18.08 -4.13 21.99
CA ASN A 109 -16.61 -4.25 21.83
C ASN A 109 -16.15 -4.59 20.40
N ARG A 110 -16.96 -4.30 19.37
CA ARG A 110 -16.63 -4.59 17.97
C ARG A 110 -15.92 -3.39 17.34
N CYS A 111 -14.79 -3.64 16.69
CA CYS A 111 -14.02 -2.60 16.03
C CYS A 111 -14.30 -2.51 14.52
N ILE A 112 -14.77 -3.59 13.90
CA ILE A 112 -14.99 -3.67 12.46
C ILE A 112 -16.05 -4.73 12.12
N ASP A 113 -16.95 -4.42 11.20
CA ASP A 113 -17.88 -5.40 10.64
C ASP A 113 -17.52 -5.67 9.18
N LEU A 114 -17.25 -6.94 8.86
CA LEU A 114 -16.73 -7.40 7.58
C LEU A 114 -17.84 -7.86 6.64
N SER A 115 -17.56 -7.84 5.35
CA SER A 115 -18.31 -8.60 4.34
C SER A 115 -18.19 -10.11 4.55
N LYS A 116 -19.14 -10.87 4.00
CA LYS A 116 -19.11 -12.33 4.08
C LYS A 116 -17.90 -12.94 3.33
N ALA A 117 -17.48 -12.33 2.22
CA ALA A 117 -16.26 -12.74 1.52
C ALA A 117 -15.00 -12.56 2.38
N ALA A 118 -14.83 -11.40 3.01
CA ALA A 118 -13.68 -11.14 3.87
C ALA A 118 -13.68 -12.06 5.10
N ALA A 119 -14.83 -12.25 5.76
CA ALA A 119 -14.95 -13.14 6.91
C ALA A 119 -14.56 -14.59 6.55
N ARG A 120 -15.03 -15.09 5.39
CA ARG A 120 -14.67 -16.42 4.90
C ARG A 120 -13.16 -16.55 4.63
N LYS A 121 -12.55 -15.54 4.01
CA LYS A 121 -11.10 -15.51 3.75
C LYS A 121 -10.28 -15.54 5.04
N LEU A 122 -10.78 -14.89 6.09
CA LEU A 122 -10.14 -14.84 7.41
C LEU A 122 -10.47 -16.05 8.31
N GLY A 123 -11.36 -16.95 7.87
CA GLY A 123 -11.82 -18.10 8.66
C GLY A 123 -12.72 -17.71 9.85
N ILE A 124 -13.47 -16.62 9.74
CA ILE A 124 -14.37 -16.11 10.79
C ILE A 124 -15.79 -16.62 10.55
N THR A 125 -16.33 -17.39 11.50
CA THR A 125 -17.69 -17.98 11.43
C THR A 125 -18.72 -17.27 12.31
N GLY A 126 -18.27 -16.45 13.27
CA GLY A 126 -19.12 -15.59 14.10
C GLY A 126 -18.40 -14.28 14.40
N VAL A 127 -17.66 -14.26 15.50
CA VAL A 127 -16.77 -13.15 15.87
C VAL A 127 -15.34 -13.64 16.04
N ALA A 128 -14.36 -12.76 15.83
CA ALA A 128 -12.95 -13.08 16.04
C ALA A 128 -12.19 -11.85 16.55
N LYS A 129 -11.11 -12.07 17.30
CA LYS A 129 -10.17 -11.01 17.63
C LYS A 129 -9.30 -10.72 16.41
N VAL A 130 -9.18 -9.45 16.06
CA VAL A 130 -8.44 -9.01 14.88
C VAL A 130 -7.50 -7.86 15.19
N VAL A 131 -6.43 -7.79 14.41
CA VAL A 131 -5.57 -6.61 14.30
C VAL A 131 -5.84 -5.96 12.95
N CYS A 132 -6.11 -4.66 12.97
CA CYS A 132 -6.36 -3.88 11.78
C CYS A 132 -5.27 -2.84 11.60
N LYS A 133 -4.80 -2.68 10.36
CA LYS A 133 -3.86 -1.63 9.96
C LYS A 133 -4.49 -0.80 8.84
N THR A 134 -4.44 0.51 8.91
CA THR A 134 -4.84 1.39 7.80
C THR A 134 -3.62 1.83 7.00
N GLY A 135 -3.76 2.01 5.69
CA GLY A 135 -2.67 2.54 4.86
C GLY A 135 -2.69 2.02 3.43
N ARG A 136 -1.83 2.58 2.58
CA ARG A 136 -1.61 2.02 1.24
C ARG A 136 -0.77 0.76 1.35
N PHE A 137 -1.43 -0.39 1.35
CA PHE A 137 -0.79 -1.67 1.09
C PHE A 137 -0.50 -1.71 -0.41
N ILE A 138 0.77 -1.55 -0.78
CA ILE A 138 1.24 -1.69 -2.17
C ILE A 138 2.25 -2.82 -2.14
N LYS A 139 1.92 -3.90 -2.88
CA LYS A 139 2.70 -5.13 -3.09
C LYS A 139 2.84 -6.02 -1.85
N ASP A 140 2.04 -7.10 -1.88
CA ASP A 140 2.42 -8.49 -1.56
C ASP A 140 1.19 -9.41 -1.77
N GLY A 141 0.66 -9.44 -3.00
CA GLY A 141 -0.40 -10.38 -3.41
C GLY A 141 -1.82 -10.19 -2.83
N LEU A 142 -2.03 -9.27 -1.88
CA LEU A 142 -3.33 -8.99 -1.23
C LEU A 142 -4.24 -8.01 -2.00
N ASP A 143 -3.70 -7.28 -2.97
CA ASP A 143 -4.40 -6.19 -3.70
C ASP A 143 -5.61 -6.68 -4.52
N ARG A 144 -5.68 -7.99 -4.83
CA ARG A 144 -6.80 -8.58 -5.57
C ARG A 144 -8.08 -8.71 -4.74
N ASP A 145 -7.95 -8.71 -3.41
CA ASP A 145 -9.09 -8.94 -2.53
C ASP A 145 -9.90 -7.63 -2.39
N ALA A 146 -9.27 -6.50 -2.07
CA ALA A 146 -9.99 -5.25 -1.76
C ALA A 146 -10.68 -4.54 -2.95
N ALA A 147 -10.33 -4.84 -4.20
CA ALA A 147 -10.94 -4.20 -5.35
C ALA A 147 -12.38 -4.70 -5.55
N PRO A 148 -13.37 -3.81 -5.76
CA PRO A 148 -14.70 -4.26 -6.16
C PRO A 148 -14.55 -5.02 -7.48
N ARG A 149 -14.93 -6.30 -7.49
CA ARG A 149 -15.07 -7.06 -8.74
C ARG A 149 -16.03 -6.25 -9.61
N LYS A 150 -15.54 -5.72 -10.73
CA LYS A 150 -16.43 -5.24 -11.78
C LYS A 150 -17.30 -6.44 -12.15
N THR A 151 -18.56 -6.42 -11.75
CA THR A 151 -19.54 -7.40 -12.23
C THR A 151 -19.57 -7.21 -13.73
N ALA A 152 -19.06 -8.18 -14.49
CA ALA A 152 -19.28 -8.22 -15.92
C ALA A 152 -20.79 -8.19 -16.12
N SER A 153 -21.31 -7.11 -16.70
CA SER A 153 -22.69 -7.05 -17.13
C SER A 153 -22.84 -8.06 -18.26
N SER A 154 -23.47 -9.20 -17.98
CA SER A 154 -24.00 -10.06 -19.01
C SER A 154 -25.08 -9.26 -19.77
N HIS A 155 -24.79 -8.91 -21.01
CA HIS A 155 -25.76 -8.56 -22.04
C HIS A 155 -25.51 -9.52 -23.20
#